data_AF-A0A455T1H4-F1
#
_entry.id   AF-A0A455T1H4-F1
#
_cell.length_a   1.000
_cell.length_b   1.000
_cell.length_c   1.000
_cell.angle_alpha   90.00
_cell.angle_beta   90.00
_cell.angle_gamma   90.00
#
_symmetry.space_group_name_H-M   'P 1'
#
loop_
_entity.id
_entity.type
_entity.pdbx_description
1 polymer ?
#
loop_
_entity_poly.entity_id
_entity_poly.type
_entity_poly.pdbx_seq_one_letter_code
_entity_poly.pdbx_strand_id
1 'polypeptide(L)'
;MWQTYLRPRSLNELLELIQQHAGKARMIAGGNDVLAELQRDESSIPTLIDLTGVSAQLRYIRYNHRSTATPTIAIGALTTYNDVLRSAVCQQYAFPLVQACREVGSPQIRTRGTIAGNLVTAAPTSDMLPALAALGAELVLLDKQGERAIPLEDFYYGAYRTALRTGELVREIRVPAMQKSQRGCFLKLGVRRAQIVTVVNLAILLTLEHGMIHEARIVPGASSAALQRAVSAEQFLLGQKLEASVWKEAGRLASTDISFEEMSHCSAQYRRHMLSVLVAQGLHQIAEEVPEWKGDPVLLETIVPTSEELEPVTRELELTVNGQRYWLTEGQEKTLLQLLREDLGLTGTKEGCSEGRCGACTVWLNGKAVVSCLVPAWQAHRATVTTVEGLAQGKTMHPLQQAFIECGAVQCGFCTPGMLMAGGKLLEEKRNPDVEQIREALSGNVCRCTGYLKIIEAILHTARQI
;
A
#
# COMPACT_ATOMS: atom_id res chain seq x y z
N MET A 1 1.95 10.69 21.50
CA MET A 1 3.02 9.75 21.08
C MET A 1 3.03 8.55 22.03
N TRP A 2 3.60 7.42 21.61
CA TRP A 2 3.70 6.23 22.45
C TRP A 2 4.88 6.32 23.42
N GLN A 3 4.79 5.62 24.56
CA GLN A 3 5.80 5.66 25.63
C GLN A 3 6.77 4.47 25.56
N THR A 4 6.26 3.31 25.14
CA THR A 4 7.02 2.07 25.06
C THR A 4 7.00 1.55 23.63
N TYR A 5 8.15 1.10 23.16
CA TYR A 5 8.32 0.52 21.83
C TYR A 5 8.99 -0.85 21.94
N LEU A 6 8.32 -1.89 21.46
CA LEU A 6 8.75 -3.28 21.55
C LEU A 6 8.93 -3.86 20.16
N ARG A 7 10.02 -4.61 19.94
CA ARG A 7 10.27 -5.32 18.69
C ARG A 7 10.65 -6.78 18.99
N PRO A 8 9.76 -7.75 18.75
CA PRO A 8 10.05 -9.17 18.96
C PRO A 8 11.00 -9.71 17.90
N ARG A 9 11.80 -10.72 18.26
CA ARG A 9 12.73 -11.46 17.39
C ARG A 9 12.11 -12.73 16.79
N SER A 10 11.06 -13.23 17.41
CA SER A 10 10.41 -14.48 17.01
C SER A 10 8.90 -14.39 17.09
N LEU A 11 8.22 -15.27 16.34
CA LEU A 11 6.78 -15.37 16.38
C LEU A 11 6.26 -15.73 17.78
N ASN A 12 6.98 -16.56 18.52
CA ASN A 12 6.61 -16.92 19.90
C ASN A 12 6.68 -15.70 20.83
N GLU A 13 7.78 -14.94 20.77
CA GLU A 13 7.94 -13.71 21.55
C GLU A 13 6.87 -12.68 21.18
N LEU A 14 6.56 -12.54 19.88
CA LEU A 14 5.47 -11.67 19.42
C LEU A 14 4.13 -12.04 20.07
N LEU A 15 3.77 -13.33 20.09
CA LEU A 15 2.52 -13.80 20.70
C LEU A 15 2.50 -13.58 22.21
N GLU A 16 3.64 -13.75 22.89
CA GLU A 16 3.78 -13.44 24.32
C GLU A 16 3.56 -11.95 24.61
N LEU A 17 4.20 -11.07 23.82
CA LEU A 17 4.04 -9.61 23.96
C LEU A 17 2.61 -9.17 23.68
N ILE A 18 1.97 -9.71 22.65
CA ILE A 18 0.57 -9.43 22.33
C ILE A 18 -0.34 -9.83 23.51
N GLN A 19 -0.09 -10.99 24.14
CA GLN A 19 -0.86 -11.43 25.30
C GLN A 19 -0.60 -10.56 26.52
N GLN A 20 0.67 -10.25 26.82
CA GLN A 20 1.06 -9.44 27.97
C GLN A 20 0.51 -8.01 27.89
N HIS A 21 0.41 -7.45 26.68
CA HIS A 21 -0.07 -6.10 26.44
C HIS A 21 -1.47 -6.05 25.79
N ALA A 22 -2.27 -7.11 25.96
CA ALA A 22 -3.62 -7.20 25.41
C ALA A 22 -4.48 -5.98 25.81
N GLY A 23 -5.05 -5.30 24.81
CA GLY A 23 -5.85 -4.08 25.01
C GLY A 23 -5.07 -2.83 25.40
N LYS A 24 -3.74 -2.91 25.54
CA LYS A 24 -2.86 -1.80 25.92
C LYS A 24 -1.79 -1.48 24.87
N ALA A 25 -1.50 -2.41 23.97
CA ALA A 25 -0.58 -2.19 22.86
C ALA A 25 -1.30 -2.07 21.52
N ARG A 26 -0.68 -1.33 20.61
CA ARG A 26 -1.02 -1.30 19.19
C ARG A 26 0.09 -2.00 18.40
N MET A 27 -0.30 -2.95 17.58
CA MET A 27 0.63 -3.58 16.64
C MET A 27 0.92 -2.62 15.48
N ILE A 28 2.18 -2.58 15.05
CA ILE A 28 2.62 -1.76 13.92
C ILE A 28 3.45 -2.58 12.94
N ALA A 29 3.12 -2.49 11.66
CA ALA A 29 3.92 -3.00 10.57
C ALA A 29 4.61 -1.84 9.84
N GLY A 30 4.06 -1.39 8.70
CA GLY A 30 4.60 -0.27 7.94
C GLY A 30 4.49 1.09 8.61
N GLY A 31 3.50 1.27 9.48
CA GLY A 31 3.21 2.51 10.22
C GLY A 31 2.22 3.47 9.55
N ASN A 32 1.90 3.26 8.27
CA ASN A 32 1.15 4.22 7.46
C ASN A 32 -0.19 4.67 8.09
N ASP A 33 -1.02 3.74 8.58
CA ASP A 33 -2.30 4.06 9.22
C ASP A 33 -2.12 4.45 10.69
N VAL A 34 -1.38 3.64 11.46
CA VAL A 34 -1.21 3.81 12.92
C VAL A 34 -0.61 5.17 13.26
N LEU A 35 0.39 5.64 12.52
CA LEU A 35 1.03 6.94 12.82
C LEU A 35 0.14 8.10 12.40
N ALA A 36 -0.59 7.98 11.29
CA ALA A 36 -1.53 9.01 10.87
C ALA A 36 -2.70 9.13 11.86
N GLU A 37 -3.18 8.00 12.42
CA GLU A 37 -4.18 7.96 13.49
C GLU A 37 -3.65 8.65 14.76
N LEU A 38 -2.46 8.24 15.24
CA LEU A 38 -1.82 8.79 16.44
C LEU A 38 -1.47 10.29 16.36
N GLN A 39 -1.37 10.85 15.16
CA GLN A 39 -1.15 12.28 14.98
C GLN A 39 -2.46 13.09 14.97
N ARG A 40 -3.60 12.44 14.68
CA ARG A 40 -4.93 13.07 14.67
C ARG A 40 -5.63 12.93 16.01
N ASP A 41 -5.40 11.82 16.71
CA ASP A 41 -6.00 11.52 17.99
C ASP A 41 -5.04 11.87 19.13
N GLU A 42 -5.53 12.60 20.13
CA GLU A 42 -4.78 12.93 21.35
C GLU A 42 -4.72 11.74 22.32
N SER A 43 -5.42 10.64 22.03
CA SER A 43 -5.36 9.43 22.86
C SER A 43 -3.96 8.81 22.84
N SER A 44 -3.35 8.68 24.03
CA SER A 44 -2.03 8.08 24.17
C SER A 44 -2.12 6.56 24.09
N ILE A 45 -1.57 5.95 23.05
CA ILE A 45 -1.29 4.52 23.04
C ILE A 45 0.00 4.29 23.83
N PRO A 46 0.01 3.59 24.98
CA PRO A 46 1.20 3.49 25.80
C PRO A 46 2.28 2.61 25.15
N THR A 47 1.91 1.60 24.35
CA THR A 47 2.88 0.64 23.80
C THR A 47 2.67 0.37 22.31
N LEU A 48 3.74 0.42 21.52
CA LEU A 48 3.79 -0.11 20.16
C LEU A 48 4.53 -1.45 20.12
N ILE A 49 3.97 -2.43 19.40
CA ILE A 49 4.63 -3.71 19.09
C ILE A 49 4.94 -3.75 17.60
N ASP A 50 6.21 -3.62 17.24
CA ASP A 50 6.71 -3.57 15.88
C ASP A 50 6.91 -4.96 15.29
N LEU A 51 5.96 -5.35 14.45
CA LEU A 51 5.94 -6.63 13.78
C LEU A 51 7.12 -6.82 12.82
N THR A 52 7.80 -5.75 12.39
CA THR A 52 8.90 -5.89 11.42
C THR A 52 10.06 -6.75 11.92
N GLY A 53 10.22 -6.91 13.24
CA GLY A 53 11.19 -7.81 13.85
C GLY A 53 11.00 -9.30 13.50
N VAL A 54 9.80 -9.70 13.08
CA VAL A 54 9.48 -11.07 12.63
C VAL A 54 9.22 -11.15 11.12
N SER A 55 9.81 -10.24 10.34
CA SER A 55 9.65 -10.21 8.88
C SER A 55 10.06 -11.52 8.20
N ALA A 56 11.11 -12.19 8.70
CA ALA A 56 11.56 -13.47 8.14
C ALA A 56 10.47 -14.56 8.20
N GLN A 57 9.60 -14.51 9.22
CA GLN A 57 8.53 -15.47 9.44
C GLN A 57 7.20 -15.04 8.80
N LEU A 58 6.95 -13.74 8.61
CA LEU A 58 5.63 -13.22 8.17
C LEU A 58 5.65 -12.44 6.84
N ARG A 59 6.79 -12.25 6.18
CA ARG A 59 6.89 -11.57 4.88
C ARG A 59 7.26 -12.56 3.79
N TYR A 60 6.27 -13.11 3.10
CA TYR A 60 6.47 -14.08 2.02
C TYR A 60 5.27 -14.13 1.09
N ILE A 61 5.52 -14.54 -0.16
CA ILE A 61 4.49 -14.98 -1.09
C ILE A 61 4.87 -16.40 -1.52
N ARG A 62 4.00 -17.38 -1.26
CA ARG A 62 4.24 -18.80 -1.56
C ARG A 62 3.12 -19.35 -2.44
N TYR A 63 3.51 -20.09 -3.47
CA TYR A 63 2.58 -20.76 -4.38
C TYR A 63 2.48 -22.25 -4.06
N ASN A 64 1.35 -22.67 -3.53
CA ASN A 64 1.09 -24.04 -3.11
C ASN A 64 0.27 -24.77 -4.18
N HIS A 65 0.93 -25.68 -4.88
CA HIS A 65 0.35 -26.50 -5.96
C HIS A 65 0.04 -27.94 -5.53
N ARG A 66 0.37 -28.32 -4.29
CA ARG A 66 0.27 -29.70 -3.77
C ARG A 66 -0.61 -29.73 -2.52
N SER A 67 -1.93 -29.87 -2.65
CA SER A 67 -2.84 -30.41 -1.59
C SER A 67 -4.33 -30.18 -1.87
N THR A 68 -4.70 -29.27 -2.79
CA THR A 68 -6.10 -28.85 -3.01
C THR A 68 -6.49 -28.97 -4.49
N ALA A 69 -7.79 -29.11 -4.77
CA ALA A 69 -8.32 -29.13 -6.14
C ALA A 69 -7.96 -27.85 -6.95
N THR A 70 -7.74 -26.73 -6.25
CA THR A 70 -7.28 -25.45 -6.81
C THR A 70 -5.99 -25.02 -6.10
N PRO A 71 -4.89 -24.69 -6.81
CA PRO A 71 -3.68 -24.14 -6.20
C PRO A 71 -3.96 -22.87 -5.40
N THR A 72 -3.14 -22.58 -4.38
CA THR A 72 -3.34 -21.43 -3.50
C THR A 72 -2.08 -20.57 -3.41
N ILE A 73 -2.27 -19.26 -3.24
CA ILE A 73 -1.22 -18.28 -2.98
C ILE A 73 -1.33 -17.89 -1.51
N ALA A 74 -0.30 -18.19 -0.72
CA ALA A 74 -0.21 -17.76 0.67
C ALA A 74 0.64 -16.48 0.75
N ILE A 75 0.05 -15.43 1.30
CA ILE A 75 0.63 -14.09 1.42
C ILE A 75 0.80 -13.79 2.92
N GLY A 76 2.04 -13.76 3.40
CA GLY A 76 2.34 -13.47 4.81
C GLY A 76 1.92 -12.05 5.19
N ALA A 77 1.56 -11.83 6.45
CA ALA A 77 0.99 -10.58 6.95
C ALA A 77 1.87 -9.32 6.79
N LEU A 78 3.19 -9.49 6.68
CA LEU A 78 4.15 -8.40 6.47
C LEU A 78 4.53 -8.19 5.00
N THR A 79 3.87 -8.89 4.08
CA THR A 79 4.00 -8.65 2.65
C THR A 79 3.49 -7.25 2.31
N THR A 80 4.37 -6.44 1.71
CA THR A 80 4.03 -5.08 1.30
C THR A 80 3.31 -5.08 -0.05
N TYR A 81 2.68 -3.95 -0.39
CA TYR A 81 2.10 -3.79 -1.73
C TYR A 81 3.16 -3.95 -2.82
N ASN A 82 4.38 -3.43 -2.62
CA ASN A 82 5.48 -3.60 -3.56
C ASN A 82 5.91 -5.06 -3.74
N ASP A 83 5.83 -5.89 -2.70
CA ASP A 83 6.13 -7.32 -2.82
C ASP A 83 5.13 -8.02 -3.75
N VAL A 84 3.85 -7.65 -3.69
CA VAL A 84 2.83 -8.15 -4.62
C VAL A 84 3.05 -7.65 -6.03
N LEU A 85 3.35 -6.35 -6.20
CA LEU A 85 3.61 -5.76 -7.51
C LEU A 85 4.81 -6.42 -8.22
N ARG A 86 5.80 -6.91 -7.46
CA ARG A 86 6.98 -7.61 -8.01
C ARG A 86 6.75 -9.12 -8.20
N SER A 87 5.77 -9.71 -7.54
CA SER A 87 5.56 -11.15 -7.53
C SER A 87 4.99 -11.65 -8.85
N ALA A 88 5.80 -12.40 -9.62
CA ALA A 88 5.35 -13.08 -10.83
C ALA A 88 4.16 -14.02 -10.56
N VAL A 89 4.12 -14.66 -9.39
CA VAL A 89 2.99 -15.52 -8.96
C VAL A 89 1.71 -14.68 -8.84
N CYS A 90 1.76 -13.51 -8.19
CA CYS A 90 0.58 -12.67 -8.06
C CYS A 90 0.17 -12.05 -9.40
N GLN A 91 1.14 -11.59 -10.21
CA GLN A 91 0.89 -11.06 -11.56
C GLN A 91 0.17 -12.09 -12.44
N GLN A 92 0.54 -13.36 -12.33
CA GLN A 92 -0.04 -14.43 -13.14
C GLN A 92 -1.37 -14.97 -12.58
N TYR A 93 -1.47 -15.14 -11.26
CA TYR A 93 -2.54 -15.92 -10.64
C TYR A 93 -3.44 -15.13 -9.68
N ALA A 94 -3.21 -13.83 -9.50
CA ALA A 94 -4.02 -12.95 -8.66
C ALA A 94 -4.07 -11.52 -9.24
N PHE A 95 -4.27 -11.42 -10.55
CA PHE A 95 -4.13 -10.15 -11.28
C PHE A 95 -4.97 -8.98 -10.71
N PRO A 96 -6.26 -9.15 -10.31
CA PRO A 96 -7.02 -8.07 -9.67
C PRO A 96 -6.36 -7.54 -8.38
N LEU A 97 -5.71 -8.40 -7.60
CA LEU A 97 -4.97 -7.99 -6.40
C LEU A 97 -3.76 -7.13 -6.75
N VAL A 98 -3.05 -7.46 -7.84
CA VAL A 98 -1.90 -6.67 -8.31
C VAL A 98 -2.35 -5.28 -8.75
N GLN A 99 -3.44 -5.20 -9.51
CA GLN A 99 -4.04 -3.92 -9.91
C GLN A 99 -4.46 -3.10 -8.67
N ALA A 100 -5.13 -3.72 -7.71
CA ALA A 100 -5.51 -3.05 -6.47
C ALA A 100 -4.30 -2.53 -5.69
N CYS A 101 -3.22 -3.32 -5.58
CA CYS A 101 -1.99 -2.91 -4.91
C CYS A 101 -1.35 -1.68 -5.56
N ARG A 102 -1.43 -1.54 -6.89
CA ARG A 102 -0.89 -0.39 -7.62
C ARG A 102 -1.63 0.90 -7.30
N GLU A 103 -2.93 0.81 -7.03
CA GLU A 103 -3.83 1.93 -6.76
C GLU A 103 -3.79 2.43 -5.30
N VAL A 104 -3.05 1.74 -4.42
CA VAL A 104 -2.91 2.14 -3.02
C VAL A 104 -1.93 3.32 -2.89
N GLY A 105 -2.42 4.41 -2.29
CA GLY A 105 -1.62 5.54 -1.84
C GLY A 105 -0.75 6.15 -2.94
N SER A 106 0.56 6.11 -2.72
CA SER A 106 1.61 6.42 -3.70
C SER A 106 2.74 5.39 -3.58
N PRO A 107 3.72 5.34 -4.49
CA PRO A 107 4.84 4.42 -4.38
C PRO A 107 5.53 4.43 -3.01
N GLN A 108 5.72 5.61 -2.39
CA GLN A 108 6.31 5.76 -1.05
C GLN A 108 5.49 5.09 0.07
N ILE A 109 4.16 5.07 -0.05
CA ILE A 109 3.27 4.37 0.90
C ILE A 109 3.38 2.86 0.70
N ARG A 110 3.50 2.42 -0.56
CA ARG A 110 3.54 1.00 -0.94
C ARG A 110 4.79 0.25 -0.53
N THR A 111 5.90 0.96 -0.31
CA THR A 111 7.17 0.36 0.16
C THR A 111 7.07 -0.23 1.57
N ARG A 112 6.14 0.27 2.39
CA ARG A 112 5.96 -0.13 3.80
C ARG A 112 4.59 -0.68 4.13
N GLY A 113 3.53 -0.18 3.48
CA GLY A 113 2.17 -0.61 3.75
C GLY A 113 1.98 -2.09 3.43
N THR A 114 1.31 -2.82 4.32
CA THR A 114 1.08 -4.26 4.18
C THR A 114 -0.39 -4.55 3.88
N ILE A 115 -0.65 -5.63 3.13
CA ILE A 115 -2.01 -6.03 2.79
C ILE A 115 -2.80 -6.38 4.05
N ALA A 116 -2.20 -7.17 4.96
CA ALA A 116 -2.88 -7.54 6.20
C ALA A 116 -3.12 -6.32 7.11
N GLY A 117 -2.19 -5.38 7.17
CA GLY A 117 -2.39 -4.13 7.91
C GLY A 117 -3.61 -3.37 7.39
N ASN A 118 -3.76 -3.27 6.07
CA ASN A 118 -4.92 -2.65 5.44
C ASN A 118 -6.25 -3.35 5.78
N LEU A 119 -6.25 -4.69 5.77
CA LEU A 119 -7.43 -5.48 6.12
C LEU A 119 -7.82 -5.31 7.59
N VAL A 120 -6.84 -5.32 8.49
CA VAL A 120 -7.05 -5.16 9.94
C VAL A 120 -7.52 -3.76 10.29
N THR A 121 -7.01 -2.73 9.61
CA THR A 121 -7.52 -1.35 9.75
C THR A 121 -9.02 -1.28 9.42
N ALA A 122 -9.52 -2.12 8.50
CA ALA A 122 -10.94 -2.24 8.18
C ALA A 122 -11.61 -0.91 7.78
N ALA A 123 -10.85 -0.06 7.08
CA ALA A 123 -11.38 1.17 6.52
C ALA A 123 -12.40 0.84 5.43
N PRO A 124 -13.61 1.44 5.43
CA PRO A 124 -14.66 1.16 4.43
C PRO A 124 -14.20 1.40 2.99
N THR A 125 -13.24 2.29 2.79
CA THR A 125 -12.69 2.69 1.49
C THR A 125 -11.45 1.89 1.09
N SER A 126 -11.20 0.73 1.74
CA SER A 126 -10.09 -0.17 1.40
C SER A 126 -10.14 -0.61 -0.06
N ASP A 127 -8.98 -0.59 -0.71
CA ASP A 127 -8.78 -1.12 -2.06
C ASP A 127 -8.51 -2.63 -2.06
N MET A 128 -8.04 -3.20 -0.95
CA MET A 128 -7.71 -4.63 -0.87
C MET A 128 -8.94 -5.50 -0.80
N LEU A 129 -9.97 -5.01 -0.12
CA LEU A 129 -11.15 -5.80 0.20
C LEU A 129 -11.89 -6.30 -1.04
N PRO A 130 -12.25 -5.46 -2.04
CA PRO A 130 -12.88 -5.94 -3.27
C PRO A 130 -12.08 -7.00 -3.99
N ALA A 131 -10.77 -6.77 -4.18
CA ALA A 131 -9.91 -7.66 -4.95
C ALA A 131 -9.76 -9.03 -4.27
N LEU A 132 -9.52 -9.05 -2.96
CA LEU A 132 -9.38 -10.31 -2.22
C LEU A 132 -10.70 -11.06 -2.08
N ALA A 133 -11.82 -10.36 -1.89
CA ALA A 133 -13.14 -10.99 -1.84
C ALA A 133 -13.56 -11.58 -3.19
N ALA A 134 -13.31 -10.86 -4.30
CA ALA A 134 -13.55 -11.38 -5.64
C ALA A 134 -12.73 -12.65 -5.91
N LEU A 135 -11.49 -12.71 -5.41
CA LEU A 135 -10.64 -13.91 -5.51
C LEU A 135 -11.01 -15.02 -4.52
N GLY A 136 -11.92 -14.78 -3.56
CA GLY A 136 -12.34 -15.77 -2.57
C GLY A 136 -11.29 -16.02 -1.48
N ALA A 137 -10.65 -14.96 -0.99
CA ALA A 137 -9.59 -15.06 0.01
C ALA A 137 -10.10 -15.56 1.38
N GLU A 138 -9.19 -16.21 2.09
CA GLU A 138 -9.32 -16.65 3.48
C GLU A 138 -8.18 -16.03 4.31
N LEU A 139 -8.46 -15.71 5.57
CA LEU A 139 -7.46 -15.24 6.53
C LEU A 139 -7.11 -16.36 7.51
N VAL A 140 -5.82 -16.54 7.76
CA VAL A 140 -5.34 -17.36 8.86
C VAL A 140 -4.98 -16.46 10.02
N LEU A 141 -5.71 -16.61 11.11
CA LEU A 141 -5.52 -15.91 12.36
C LEU A 141 -4.69 -16.79 13.30
N LEU A 142 -3.78 -16.19 14.04
CA LEU A 142 -2.86 -16.86 14.95
C LEU A 142 -2.93 -16.20 16.32
N ASP A 143 -3.01 -17.02 17.35
CA ASP A 143 -2.78 -16.66 18.75
C ASP A 143 -1.83 -17.67 19.41
N LYS A 144 -1.71 -17.63 20.74
CA LYS A 144 -0.87 -18.56 21.51
C LYS A 144 -1.47 -19.97 21.60
N GLN A 145 -2.77 -20.11 21.37
CA GLN A 145 -3.51 -21.37 21.43
C GLN A 145 -3.45 -22.11 20.09
N GLY A 146 -3.25 -21.41 18.98
CA GLY A 146 -2.99 -21.99 17.67
C GLY A 146 -3.47 -21.10 16.53
N GLU A 147 -3.84 -21.75 15.43
CA GLU A 147 -4.31 -21.09 14.22
C GLU A 147 -5.78 -21.40 13.97
N ARG A 148 -6.51 -20.41 13.44
CA ARG A 148 -7.83 -20.64 12.83
C ARG A 148 -7.94 -19.92 11.49
N ALA A 149 -8.65 -20.54 10.57
CA ALA A 149 -8.99 -19.96 9.29
C ALA A 149 -10.39 -19.30 9.35
N ILE A 150 -10.56 -18.19 8.63
CA ILE A 150 -11.85 -17.53 8.44
C ILE A 150 -11.97 -17.00 7.01
N PRO A 151 -13.08 -17.24 6.29
CA PRO A 151 -13.33 -16.58 5.01
C PRO A 151 -13.27 -15.07 5.16
N LEU A 152 -12.73 -14.35 4.17
CA LEU A 152 -12.65 -12.89 4.23
C LEU A 152 -14.03 -12.24 4.40
N GLU A 153 -15.07 -12.86 3.85
CA GLU A 153 -16.46 -12.38 3.95
C GLU A 153 -16.98 -12.36 5.39
N ASP A 154 -16.52 -13.31 6.22
CA ASP A 154 -16.91 -13.43 7.63
C ASP A 154 -16.00 -12.60 8.55
N PHE A 155 -14.94 -11.98 8.01
CA PHE A 155 -13.98 -11.22 8.80
C PHE A 155 -14.52 -9.85 9.23
N TYR A 156 -15.47 -9.27 8.49
CA TYR A 156 -15.99 -7.92 8.75
C TYR A 156 -17.44 -7.95 9.22
N TYR A 157 -17.74 -7.17 10.26
CA TYR A 157 -19.13 -6.95 10.73
C TYR A 157 -19.48 -5.47 10.87
N GLY A 158 -18.63 -4.59 10.34
CA GLY A 158 -18.87 -3.14 10.26
C GLY A 158 -17.61 -2.37 9.89
N ALA A 159 -17.77 -1.06 9.68
CA ALA A 159 -16.64 -0.15 9.49
C ALA A 159 -15.68 -0.21 10.70
N TYR A 160 -14.38 -0.37 10.45
CA TYR A 160 -13.33 -0.46 11.47
C TYR A 160 -13.53 -1.60 12.49
N ARG A 161 -14.31 -2.63 12.12
CA ARG A 161 -14.69 -3.72 13.02
C ARG A 161 -14.41 -5.06 12.34
N THR A 162 -13.58 -5.88 12.99
CA THR A 162 -13.11 -7.17 12.44
C THR A 162 -13.28 -8.30 13.43
N ALA A 163 -13.35 -9.54 12.92
CA ALA A 163 -13.47 -10.77 13.72
C ALA A 163 -12.18 -11.18 14.45
N LEU A 164 -11.16 -10.31 14.50
CA LEU A 164 -9.97 -10.51 15.32
C LEU A 164 -10.34 -10.46 16.79
N ARG A 165 -9.98 -11.51 17.53
CA ARG A 165 -10.09 -11.56 18.98
C ARG A 165 -8.90 -10.86 19.62
N THR A 166 -9.10 -10.40 20.85
CA THR A 166 -7.98 -9.92 21.68
C THR A 166 -6.91 -11.00 21.76
N GLY A 167 -5.69 -10.66 21.35
CA GLY A 167 -4.57 -11.59 21.35
C GLY A 167 -4.27 -12.25 20.00
N GLU A 168 -5.16 -12.11 19.01
CA GLU A 168 -4.95 -12.65 17.67
C GLU A 168 -4.22 -11.65 16.76
N LEU A 169 -3.50 -12.20 15.78
CA LEU A 169 -2.98 -11.48 14.62
C LEU A 169 -3.32 -12.23 13.33
N VAL A 170 -3.42 -11.51 12.22
CA VAL A 170 -3.46 -12.14 10.89
C VAL A 170 -2.05 -12.65 10.58
N ARG A 171 -1.87 -13.96 10.40
CA ARG A 171 -0.58 -14.57 10.03
C ARG A 171 -0.37 -14.54 8.52
N GLU A 172 -1.38 -14.97 7.78
CA GLU A 172 -1.36 -14.99 6.32
C GLU A 172 -2.74 -14.82 5.70
N ILE A 173 -2.75 -14.37 4.45
CA ILE A 173 -3.91 -14.30 3.57
C ILE A 173 -3.73 -15.41 2.53
N ARG A 174 -4.72 -16.29 2.40
CA ARG A 174 -4.74 -17.36 1.40
C ARG A 174 -5.68 -16.97 0.28
N VAL A 175 -5.18 -17.01 -0.94
CA VAL A 175 -5.94 -16.63 -2.14
C VAL A 175 -5.95 -17.82 -3.09
N PRO A 176 -7.13 -18.32 -3.52
CA PRO A 176 -7.23 -19.26 -4.63
C PRO A 176 -6.53 -18.71 -5.89
N ALA A 177 -5.65 -19.50 -6.49
CA ALA A 177 -4.99 -19.10 -7.73
C ALA A 177 -6.01 -19.06 -8.87
N MET A 178 -6.00 -17.96 -9.63
CA MET A 178 -6.84 -17.83 -10.82
C MET A 178 -6.54 -18.95 -11.83
N GLN A 179 -7.61 -19.52 -12.37
CA GLN A 179 -7.54 -20.54 -13.42
C GLN A 179 -7.42 -19.90 -14.81
N LYS A 180 -6.99 -20.68 -15.81
CA LYS A 180 -6.88 -20.20 -17.21
C LYS A 180 -8.21 -19.76 -17.81
N SER A 181 -9.32 -20.35 -17.36
CA SER A 181 -10.68 -19.97 -17.75
C SER A 181 -11.14 -18.66 -17.09
N GLN A 182 -10.42 -18.18 -16.09
CA GLN A 182 -10.80 -16.99 -15.33
C GLN A 182 -10.15 -15.73 -15.87
N ARG A 183 -10.92 -14.64 -15.86
CA ARG A 183 -10.44 -13.29 -16.15
C ARG A 183 -10.98 -12.35 -15.09
N GLY A 184 -10.19 -11.37 -14.69
CA GLY A 184 -10.63 -10.39 -13.72
C GLY A 184 -9.93 -9.06 -13.85
N CYS A 185 -10.52 -8.03 -13.25
CA CYS A 185 -9.97 -6.70 -13.18
C CYS A 185 -10.28 -6.03 -11.84
N PHE A 186 -9.47 -5.06 -11.47
CA PHE A 186 -9.76 -4.08 -10.42
C PHE A 186 -9.74 -2.67 -11.00
N LEU A 187 -10.73 -1.86 -10.63
CA LEU A 187 -10.88 -0.47 -11.02
C LEU A 187 -11.11 0.40 -9.79
N LYS A 188 -10.52 1.59 -9.80
CA LYS A 188 -10.67 2.59 -8.74
C LYS A 188 -10.99 3.95 -9.34
N LEU A 189 -11.98 4.60 -8.74
CA LEU A 189 -12.32 5.99 -8.97
C LEU A 189 -12.05 6.79 -7.69
N GLY A 190 -11.24 7.84 -7.84
CA GLY A 190 -11.05 8.89 -6.84
C GLY A 190 -11.11 10.26 -7.51
N VAL A 191 -11.09 11.35 -6.72
CA VAL A 191 -11.08 12.72 -7.30
C VAL A 191 -9.74 13.12 -7.95
N ARG A 192 -8.71 12.28 -7.80
CA ARG A 192 -7.40 12.36 -8.46
C ARG A 192 -6.76 10.97 -8.55
N ARG A 193 -5.68 10.83 -9.33
CA ARG A 193 -5.04 9.53 -9.61
C ARG A 193 -4.31 8.86 -8.43
N ALA A 194 -3.92 9.59 -7.39
CA ALA A 194 -3.15 9.03 -6.26
C ALA A 194 -3.43 9.75 -4.94
N GLN A 195 -3.00 9.15 -3.82
CA GLN A 195 -3.07 9.76 -2.49
C GLN A 195 -4.48 10.25 -2.12
N ILE A 196 -5.50 9.41 -2.34
CA ILE A 196 -6.89 9.80 -2.14
C ILE A 196 -7.75 8.68 -1.58
N VAL A 197 -8.77 9.09 -0.82
CA VAL A 197 -9.88 8.25 -0.39
C VAL A 197 -10.71 7.83 -1.59
N THR A 198 -10.93 6.53 -1.73
CA THR A 198 -11.73 5.95 -2.80
C THR A 198 -13.16 6.50 -2.81
N VAL A 199 -13.63 6.93 -3.98
CA VAL A 199 -15.03 7.30 -4.22
C VAL A 199 -15.85 6.02 -4.49
N VAL A 200 -15.40 5.22 -5.46
CA VAL A 200 -15.88 3.86 -5.74
C VAL A 200 -14.70 3.04 -6.24
N ASN A 201 -14.55 1.81 -5.77
CA ASN A 201 -13.67 0.81 -6.37
C ASN A 201 -14.46 -0.49 -6.61
N LEU A 202 -13.90 -1.34 -7.45
CA LEU A 202 -14.58 -2.53 -7.95
C LEU A 202 -13.58 -3.60 -8.30
N ALA A 203 -13.86 -4.83 -7.91
CA ALA A 203 -13.24 -6.02 -8.48
C ALA A 203 -14.28 -6.87 -9.21
N ILE A 204 -13.91 -7.37 -10.40
CA ILE A 204 -14.70 -8.33 -11.16
C ILE A 204 -13.82 -9.57 -11.39
N LEU A 205 -14.39 -10.75 -11.18
CA LEU A 205 -13.80 -12.03 -11.57
C LEU A 205 -14.86 -12.86 -12.29
N LEU A 206 -14.57 -13.28 -13.52
CA LEU A 206 -15.46 -14.11 -14.34
C LEU A 206 -14.76 -15.44 -14.66
N THR A 207 -15.52 -16.53 -14.62
CA THR A 207 -15.12 -17.82 -15.21
C THR A 207 -15.78 -17.93 -16.58
N LEU A 208 -14.98 -18.06 -17.64
CA LEU A 208 -15.43 -18.10 -19.02
C LEU A 208 -15.24 -19.48 -19.64
N GLU A 209 -16.29 -20.01 -20.25
CA GLU A 209 -16.26 -21.28 -20.99
C GLU A 209 -16.90 -21.09 -22.36
N HIS A 210 -16.17 -21.42 -23.43
CA HIS A 210 -16.63 -21.26 -24.82
C HIS A 210 -17.17 -19.84 -25.14
N GLY A 211 -16.60 -18.81 -24.51
CA GLY A 211 -17.01 -17.41 -24.68
C GLY A 211 -18.27 -17.00 -23.89
N MET A 212 -18.79 -17.89 -23.05
CA MET A 212 -19.95 -17.67 -22.19
C MET A 212 -19.49 -17.53 -20.73
N ILE A 213 -20.19 -16.72 -19.94
CA ILE A 213 -19.90 -16.55 -18.51
C ILE A 213 -20.55 -17.69 -17.73
N HIS A 214 -19.75 -18.51 -17.06
CA HIS A 214 -20.20 -19.62 -16.22
C HIS A 214 -20.30 -19.23 -14.74
N GLU A 215 -19.39 -18.36 -14.28
CA GLU A 215 -19.45 -17.79 -12.94
C GLU A 215 -19.08 -16.30 -13.00
N ALA A 216 -19.68 -15.50 -12.13
CA ALA A 216 -19.38 -14.08 -12.00
C ALA A 216 -19.29 -13.70 -10.52
N ARG A 217 -18.26 -12.94 -10.17
CA ARG A 217 -18.13 -12.23 -8.90
C ARG A 217 -17.89 -10.76 -9.19
N ILE A 218 -18.78 -9.91 -8.69
CA ILE A 218 -18.71 -8.45 -8.81
C ILE A 218 -18.75 -7.91 -7.39
N VAL A 219 -17.61 -7.40 -6.93
CA VAL A 219 -17.43 -6.92 -5.56
C VAL A 219 -17.11 -5.43 -5.59
N PRO A 220 -18.09 -4.57 -5.32
CA PRO A 220 -17.87 -3.15 -5.13
C PRO A 220 -17.29 -2.91 -3.73
N GLY A 221 -16.38 -1.95 -3.59
CA GLY A 221 -15.94 -1.46 -2.29
C GLY A 221 -16.38 -0.02 -2.05
N ALA A 222 -15.99 0.52 -0.90
CA ALA A 222 -16.49 1.79 -0.39
C ALA A 222 -18.02 1.84 -0.19
N SER A 223 -18.72 0.71 -0.18
CA SER A 223 -20.17 0.62 0.09
C SER A 223 -20.51 0.94 1.55
N SER A 224 -21.81 1.09 1.85
CA SER A 224 -22.31 1.23 3.23
C SER A 224 -22.09 -0.02 4.08
N ALA A 225 -22.17 -1.20 3.48
CA ALA A 225 -21.76 -2.44 4.12
C ALA A 225 -20.24 -2.63 3.97
N ALA A 226 -19.62 -3.29 4.95
CA ALA A 226 -18.18 -3.55 4.92
C ALA A 226 -17.77 -4.39 3.69
N LEU A 227 -18.57 -5.40 3.34
CA LEU A 227 -18.40 -6.19 2.13
C LEU A 227 -19.75 -6.54 1.52
N GLN A 228 -19.94 -6.30 0.23
CA GLN A 228 -21.17 -6.66 -0.48
C GLN A 228 -20.86 -7.08 -1.93
N ARG A 229 -21.62 -8.05 -2.44
CA ARG A 229 -21.58 -8.48 -3.85
C ARG A 229 -22.79 -7.93 -4.61
N ALA A 230 -22.60 -7.62 -5.89
CA ALA A 230 -23.67 -7.22 -6.80
C ALA A 230 -24.38 -8.46 -7.38
N VAL A 231 -25.07 -9.21 -6.50
CA VAL A 231 -25.62 -10.53 -6.80
C VAL A 231 -26.61 -10.53 -7.97
N SER A 232 -27.43 -9.48 -8.12
CA SER A 232 -28.37 -9.38 -9.25
C SER A 232 -27.63 -9.27 -10.58
N ALA A 233 -26.52 -8.53 -10.61
CA ALA A 233 -25.66 -8.44 -11.79
C ALA A 233 -24.92 -9.77 -12.05
N GLU A 234 -24.40 -10.42 -10.99
CA GLU A 234 -23.74 -11.73 -11.08
C GLU A 234 -24.68 -12.78 -11.72
N GLN A 235 -25.93 -12.87 -11.26
CA GLN A 235 -26.92 -13.81 -11.79
C GLN A 235 -27.32 -13.51 -13.23
N PHE A 236 -27.50 -12.22 -13.57
CA PHE A 236 -27.83 -11.81 -14.94
C PHE A 236 -26.74 -12.20 -15.95
N LEU A 237 -25.46 -12.16 -15.53
CA LEU A 237 -24.34 -12.48 -16.39
C LEU A 237 -24.22 -13.97 -16.72
N LEU A 238 -24.77 -14.87 -15.92
CA LEU A 238 -24.66 -16.31 -16.15
C LEU A 238 -25.27 -16.70 -17.51
N GLY A 239 -24.50 -17.42 -18.32
CA GLY A 239 -24.90 -17.81 -19.67
C GLY A 239 -24.92 -16.66 -20.67
N GLN A 240 -24.40 -15.47 -20.35
CA GLN A 240 -24.28 -14.37 -21.30
C GLN A 240 -22.91 -14.38 -22.01
N LYS A 241 -22.87 -13.74 -23.17
CA LYS A 241 -21.63 -13.30 -23.83
C LYS A 241 -21.24 -11.90 -23.37
N LEU A 242 -19.96 -11.60 -23.40
CA LEU A 242 -19.45 -10.25 -23.12
C LEU A 242 -19.69 -9.32 -24.30
N GLU A 243 -20.88 -8.72 -24.35
CA GLU A 243 -21.28 -7.75 -25.38
C GLU A 243 -21.74 -6.42 -24.76
N ALA A 244 -21.71 -5.35 -25.55
CA ALA A 244 -21.95 -3.98 -25.05
C ALA A 244 -23.30 -3.80 -24.32
N SER A 245 -24.36 -4.46 -24.78
CA SER A 245 -25.68 -4.43 -24.13
C SER A 245 -25.65 -5.09 -22.75
N VAL A 246 -24.94 -6.21 -22.61
CA VAL A 246 -24.77 -6.97 -21.36
C VAL A 246 -23.98 -6.16 -20.34
N TRP A 247 -22.91 -5.47 -20.77
CA TRP A 247 -22.10 -4.64 -19.87
C TRP A 247 -22.93 -3.54 -19.20
N LYS A 248 -23.73 -2.83 -19.99
CA LYS A 248 -24.58 -1.73 -19.52
C LYS A 248 -25.65 -2.21 -18.55
N GLU A 249 -26.30 -3.33 -18.87
CA GLU A 249 -27.38 -3.86 -18.02
C GLU A 249 -26.85 -4.45 -16.70
N ALA A 250 -25.72 -5.17 -16.74
CA ALA A 250 -25.05 -5.63 -15.52
C ALA A 250 -24.65 -4.45 -14.62
N GLY A 251 -24.16 -3.35 -15.19
CA GLY A 251 -23.86 -2.14 -14.43
C GLY A 251 -25.11 -1.52 -13.78
N ARG A 252 -26.23 -1.48 -14.49
CA ARG A 252 -27.50 -0.99 -13.95
C ARG A 252 -27.95 -1.84 -12.75
N LEU A 253 -27.91 -3.17 -12.88
CA LEU A 253 -28.27 -4.11 -11.81
C LEU A 253 -27.33 -4.00 -10.60
N ALA A 254 -26.03 -3.85 -10.82
CA ALA A 254 -25.07 -3.66 -9.74
C ALA A 254 -25.37 -2.38 -8.94
N SER A 255 -25.78 -1.30 -9.62
CA SER A 255 -26.14 -0.04 -8.96
C SER A 255 -27.42 -0.11 -8.11
N THR A 256 -28.27 -1.12 -8.33
CA THR A 256 -29.47 -1.36 -7.51
C THR A 256 -29.19 -2.22 -6.29
N ASP A 257 -28.21 -3.11 -6.36
CA ASP A 257 -27.84 -3.98 -5.23
C ASP A 257 -27.11 -3.22 -4.13
N ILE A 258 -26.31 -2.21 -4.51
CA ILE A 258 -25.33 -1.60 -3.62
C ILE A 258 -25.79 -0.24 -3.12
N SER A 259 -25.65 -0.06 -1.81
CA SER A 259 -25.88 1.21 -1.14
C SER A 259 -24.56 1.91 -0.83
N PHE A 260 -24.56 3.24 -0.97
CA PHE A 260 -23.44 4.11 -0.65
C PHE A 260 -23.90 5.20 0.33
N GLU A 261 -23.02 5.56 1.25
CA GLU A 261 -23.20 6.72 2.12
C GLU A 261 -22.77 8.02 1.43
N GLU A 262 -23.33 9.15 1.88
CA GLU A 262 -22.90 10.49 1.50
C GLU A 262 -21.48 10.77 2.01
N MET A 263 -20.63 11.35 1.17
CA MET A 263 -19.27 11.77 1.53
C MET A 263 -19.14 13.28 1.38
N SER A 264 -18.25 13.90 2.18
CA SER A 264 -18.00 15.35 2.15
C SER A 264 -17.67 15.94 0.78
N HIS A 265 -17.19 15.11 -0.14
CA HIS A 265 -16.73 15.49 -1.47
C HIS A 265 -17.42 14.70 -2.59
N CYS A 266 -18.46 13.91 -2.28
CA CYS A 266 -19.14 13.08 -3.26
C CYS A 266 -20.52 12.58 -2.79
N SER A 267 -21.56 12.73 -3.61
CA SER A 267 -22.90 12.26 -3.25
C SER A 267 -23.09 10.76 -3.44
N ALA A 268 -23.97 10.14 -2.64
CA ALA A 268 -24.33 8.74 -2.76
C ALA A 268 -24.96 8.43 -4.14
N GLN A 269 -25.71 9.38 -4.71
CA GLN A 269 -26.28 9.26 -6.05
C GLN A 269 -25.18 9.18 -7.13
N TYR A 270 -24.17 10.05 -7.06
CA TYR A 270 -23.05 10.01 -8.01
C TYR A 270 -22.29 8.69 -7.89
N ARG A 271 -22.05 8.21 -6.68
CA ARG A 271 -21.37 6.92 -6.43
C ARG A 271 -22.11 5.74 -7.04
N ARG A 272 -23.44 5.67 -6.86
CA ARG A 272 -24.27 4.64 -7.52
C ARG A 272 -24.20 4.71 -9.03
N HIS A 273 -24.26 5.92 -9.60
CA HIS A 273 -24.11 6.09 -11.05
C HIS A 273 -22.73 5.63 -11.54
N MET A 274 -21.67 6.03 -10.85
CA MET A 274 -20.30 5.64 -11.21
C MET A 274 -20.04 4.15 -11.02
N LEU A 275 -20.67 3.48 -10.04
CA LEU A 275 -20.61 2.02 -9.95
C LEU A 275 -21.15 1.36 -11.22
N SER A 276 -22.30 1.81 -11.75
CA SER A 276 -22.83 1.29 -13.01
C SER A 276 -21.85 1.47 -14.17
N VAL A 277 -21.17 2.61 -14.23
CA VAL A 277 -20.17 2.91 -15.27
C VAL A 277 -18.95 2.00 -15.10
N LEU A 278 -18.42 1.86 -13.89
CA LEU A 278 -17.23 1.05 -13.61
C LEU A 278 -17.47 -0.44 -13.88
N VAL A 279 -18.66 -0.97 -13.57
CA VAL A 279 -19.01 -2.35 -13.91
C VAL A 279 -19.01 -2.55 -15.41
N ALA A 280 -19.65 -1.66 -16.17
CA ALA A 280 -19.65 -1.75 -17.63
C ALA A 280 -18.24 -1.65 -18.22
N GLN A 281 -17.40 -0.74 -17.70
CA GLN A 281 -16.01 -0.57 -18.09
C GLN A 281 -15.16 -1.81 -17.77
N GLY A 282 -15.32 -2.40 -16.59
CA GLY A 282 -14.59 -3.60 -16.19
C GLY A 282 -14.95 -4.81 -17.04
N LEU A 283 -16.24 -4.99 -17.36
CA LEU A 283 -16.69 -6.05 -18.27
C LEU A 283 -16.17 -5.85 -19.70
N HIS A 284 -16.15 -4.61 -20.19
CA HIS A 284 -15.52 -4.27 -21.46
C HIS A 284 -14.03 -4.60 -21.47
N GLN A 285 -13.29 -4.23 -20.41
CA GLN A 285 -11.86 -4.52 -20.29
C GLN A 285 -11.57 -6.02 -20.28
N ILE A 286 -12.40 -6.82 -19.61
CA ILE A 286 -12.26 -8.30 -19.60
C ILE A 286 -12.58 -8.92 -20.98
N ALA A 287 -13.44 -8.27 -21.76
CA ALA A 287 -13.84 -8.72 -23.09
C ALA A 287 -12.75 -8.48 -24.15
N GLU A 288 -12.20 -7.26 -24.19
CA GLU A 288 -11.25 -6.83 -25.23
C GLU A 288 -9.84 -7.41 -25.06
N GLU A 289 -9.39 -7.60 -23.82
CA GLU A 289 -8.05 -8.11 -23.53
C GLU A 289 -8.12 -9.30 -22.56
N VAL A 290 -7.20 -10.26 -22.70
CA VAL A 290 -6.73 -10.96 -21.48
C VAL A 290 -5.94 -9.90 -20.75
N PRO A 291 -6.34 -9.47 -19.52
CA PRO A 291 -5.60 -8.45 -18.81
C PRO A 291 -4.21 -8.98 -18.46
N GLU A 292 -3.26 -8.83 -19.37
CA GLU A 292 -1.88 -9.19 -19.12
C GLU A 292 -1.24 -8.06 -18.33
N TRP A 293 -0.47 -8.42 -17.30
CA TRP A 293 0.38 -7.48 -16.59
C TRP A 293 1.47 -6.97 -17.55
N LYS A 294 1.18 -5.87 -18.24
CA LYS A 294 2.14 -5.16 -19.12
C LYS A 294 3.19 -4.35 -18.34
N GLY A 295 3.22 -4.44 -17.00
CA GLY A 295 3.82 -3.43 -16.13
C GLY A 295 5.27 -3.67 -15.74
N ASP A 296 6.11 -2.66 -15.97
CA ASP A 296 7.30 -2.37 -15.17
C ASP A 296 6.91 -1.33 -14.10
N PRO A 297 6.38 -1.77 -12.92
CA PRO A 297 5.79 -0.85 -11.94
C PRO A 297 6.85 0.07 -11.36
N VAL A 298 6.43 1.28 -10.96
CA VAL A 298 7.29 2.18 -10.18
C VAL A 298 7.17 1.80 -8.70
N LEU A 299 8.27 1.30 -8.14
CA LEU A 299 8.31 0.81 -6.77
C LEU A 299 8.90 1.83 -5.78
N LEU A 300 9.79 2.70 -6.26
CA LEU A 300 10.70 3.55 -5.50
C LEU A 300 11.50 2.77 -4.46
N GLU A 301 12.01 1.62 -4.88
CA GLU A 301 12.75 0.69 -4.04
C GLU A 301 13.86 0.03 -4.84
N THR A 302 15.10 0.27 -4.43
CA THR A 302 16.28 -0.44 -4.93
C THR A 302 16.56 -1.65 -4.04
N ILE A 303 16.93 -2.77 -4.65
CA ILE A 303 17.32 -3.97 -3.89
C ILE A 303 18.63 -3.66 -3.15
N VAL A 304 18.52 -3.42 -1.85
CA VAL A 304 19.66 -3.48 -0.94
C VAL A 304 19.58 -4.85 -0.27
N PRO A 305 20.66 -5.66 -0.28
CA PRO A 305 20.73 -6.84 0.55
C PRO A 305 20.52 -6.39 1.99
N THR A 306 19.33 -6.64 2.52
CA THR A 306 19.07 -6.48 3.94
C THR A 306 19.47 -7.80 4.57
N SER A 307 20.77 -8.00 4.76
CA SER A 307 21.20 -8.79 5.90
C SER A 307 20.92 -7.92 7.11
N GLU A 308 20.09 -8.37 8.03
CA GLU A 308 20.35 -8.24 9.47
C GLU A 308 19.13 -8.75 10.22
N GLU A 309 19.38 -9.74 11.07
CA GLU A 309 18.49 -10.05 12.18
C GLU A 309 18.24 -8.75 12.94
N LEU A 310 16.97 -8.31 12.97
CA LEU A 310 16.60 -7.11 13.71
C LEU A 310 16.70 -7.44 15.21
N GLU A 311 17.76 -6.93 15.84
CA GLU A 311 17.94 -6.99 17.28
C GLU A 311 16.86 -6.17 18.00
N PRO A 312 16.54 -6.51 19.26
CA PRO A 312 15.48 -5.88 20.01
C PRO A 312 15.92 -4.49 20.38
N VAL A 313 14.92 -3.69 20.71
CA VAL A 313 15.08 -2.30 21.11
C VAL A 313 15.95 -2.27 22.38
N THR A 314 17.18 -1.75 22.25
CA THR A 314 18.03 -1.46 23.40
C THR A 314 17.68 -0.08 23.96
N ARG A 315 18.41 0.43 24.96
CA ARG A 315 18.24 1.83 25.40
C ARG A 315 18.72 2.84 24.36
N GLU A 316 19.50 2.42 23.36
CA GLU A 316 20.16 3.32 22.41
C GLU A 316 19.75 3.01 20.97
N LEU A 317 19.30 4.06 20.26
CA LEU A 317 19.01 4.04 18.84
C LEU A 317 20.30 4.32 18.06
N GLU A 318 20.86 3.28 17.45
CA GLU A 318 21.92 3.38 16.43
C GLU A 318 21.32 3.52 15.04
N LEU A 319 21.85 4.40 14.18
CA LEU A 319 21.51 4.47 12.75
C LEU A 319 22.62 5.17 11.95
N THR A 320 22.65 4.97 10.63
CA THR A 320 23.54 5.72 9.73
C THR A 320 22.72 6.70 8.91
N VAL A 321 22.99 8.01 9.01
CA VAL A 321 22.33 9.06 8.22
C VAL A 321 23.35 9.76 7.34
N ASN A 322 23.12 9.78 6.03
CA ASN A 322 24.01 10.39 5.02
C ASN A 322 25.48 9.93 5.14
N GLY A 323 25.68 8.65 5.48
CA GLY A 323 27.01 8.06 5.67
C GLY A 323 27.63 8.27 7.06
N GLN A 324 27.03 9.08 7.93
CA GLN A 324 27.48 9.29 9.29
C GLN A 324 26.70 8.42 10.29
N ARG A 325 27.40 7.78 11.23
CA ARG A 325 26.77 6.99 12.31
C ARG A 325 26.35 7.89 13.47
N TYR A 326 25.18 7.58 14.04
CA TYR A 326 24.59 8.26 15.19
C TYR A 326 24.17 7.24 16.24
N TRP A 327 24.34 7.61 17.51
CA TRP A 327 23.86 6.88 18.69
C TRP A 327 23.06 7.85 19.55
N LEU A 328 21.79 7.53 19.80
CA LEU A 328 20.86 8.40 20.52
C LEU A 328 20.23 7.62 21.67
N THR A 329 20.26 8.19 22.87
CA THR A 329 19.62 7.60 24.07
C THR A 329 18.11 7.85 24.12
N GLU A 330 17.61 8.72 23.25
CA GLU A 330 16.20 9.13 23.16
C GLU A 330 15.70 8.97 21.71
N GLY A 331 14.40 8.75 21.53
CA GLY A 331 13.79 8.48 20.22
C GLY A 331 12.65 7.46 20.24
N GLN A 332 12.34 6.90 21.43
CA GLN A 332 11.17 6.04 21.63
C GLN A 332 9.90 6.73 21.19
N GLU A 333 9.74 8.02 21.46
CA GLU A 333 8.47 8.71 21.25
C GLU A 333 8.48 9.64 20.03
N LYS A 334 9.32 9.36 19.01
CA LYS A 334 9.49 10.21 17.82
C LYS A 334 9.23 9.47 16.51
N THR A 335 8.72 10.20 15.54
CA THR A 335 8.82 9.81 14.12
C THR A 335 10.25 10.00 13.63
N LEU A 336 10.63 9.30 12.55
CA LEU A 336 11.91 9.48 11.89
C LEU A 336 12.07 10.93 11.38
N LEU A 337 10.98 11.56 10.96
CA LEU A 337 10.99 12.98 10.58
C LEU A 337 11.43 13.89 11.71
N GLN A 338 10.83 13.73 12.90
CA GLN A 338 11.18 14.52 14.09
C GLN A 338 12.63 14.27 14.49
N LEU A 339 13.06 13.00 14.52
CA LEU A 339 14.45 12.65 14.82
C LEU A 339 15.46 13.35 13.89
N LEU A 340 15.23 13.27 12.58
CA LEU A 340 16.11 13.89 11.59
C LEU A 340 16.18 15.41 11.75
N ARG A 341 15.05 16.06 12.03
CA ARG A 341 14.95 17.53 12.06
C ARG A 341 15.38 18.13 13.39
N GLU A 342 14.89 17.58 14.49
CA GLU A 342 15.01 18.14 15.84
C GLU A 342 16.29 17.68 16.53
N ASP A 343 16.65 16.40 16.40
CA ASP A 343 17.83 15.85 17.09
C ASP A 343 19.09 15.93 16.22
N LEU A 344 18.96 15.69 14.91
CA LEU A 344 20.11 15.68 14.00
C LEU A 344 20.29 17.00 13.21
N GLY A 345 19.34 17.94 13.29
CA GLY A 345 19.42 19.23 12.61
C GLY A 345 19.31 19.17 11.07
N LEU A 346 18.93 18.02 10.50
CA LEU A 346 18.78 17.80 9.05
C LEU A 346 17.40 18.31 8.59
N THR A 347 17.28 19.64 8.47
CA THR A 347 16.01 20.34 8.24
C THR A 347 15.57 20.43 6.77
N GLY A 348 16.35 19.87 5.83
CA GLY A 348 16.02 19.77 4.41
C GLY A 348 14.78 18.90 4.19
N THR A 349 14.67 17.77 4.90
CA THR A 349 13.44 16.97 4.99
C THR A 349 12.33 17.80 5.65
N LYS A 350 11.21 18.04 4.96
CA LYS A 350 10.18 18.99 5.42
C LYS A 350 8.99 18.31 6.06
N GLU A 351 8.51 18.88 7.16
CA GLU A 351 7.20 18.58 7.72
C GLU A 351 6.12 19.39 7.00
N GLY A 352 5.34 18.71 6.14
CA GLY A 352 4.26 19.36 5.39
C GLY A 352 2.89 19.09 5.99
N CYS A 353 2.31 17.92 5.68
CA CYS A 353 0.99 17.52 6.17
C CYS A 353 1.01 16.59 7.38
N SER A 354 2.18 16.05 7.74
CA SER A 354 2.44 15.00 8.74
C SER A 354 1.70 13.65 8.54
N GLU A 355 0.66 13.61 7.73
CA GLU A 355 -0.17 12.43 7.47
C GLU A 355 0.27 11.59 6.25
N GLY A 356 1.52 11.72 5.81
CA GLY A 356 2.06 10.99 4.63
C GLY A 356 1.47 11.33 3.25
N ARG A 357 0.59 12.32 3.15
CA ARG A 357 -0.10 12.70 1.90
C ARG A 357 0.71 13.58 0.94
N CYS A 358 1.59 14.43 1.46
CA CYS A 358 2.26 15.46 0.66
C CYS A 358 3.66 15.08 0.16
N GLY A 359 4.28 14.04 0.72
CA GLY A 359 5.59 13.54 0.31
C GLY A 359 6.79 14.45 0.59
N ALA A 360 6.61 15.63 1.20
CA ALA A 360 7.70 16.58 1.46
C ALA A 360 8.77 16.05 2.44
N CYS A 361 8.39 15.06 3.25
CA CYS A 361 9.24 14.36 4.20
C CYS A 361 9.87 13.07 3.63
N THR A 362 9.85 12.87 2.31
CA THR A 362 10.40 11.65 1.69
C THR A 362 11.90 11.56 1.96
N VAL A 363 12.34 10.40 2.44
CA VAL A 363 13.74 10.01 2.64
C VAL A 363 13.95 8.61 2.08
N TRP A 364 15.21 8.17 1.92
CA TRP A 364 15.49 6.77 1.62
C TRP A 364 15.84 6.04 2.89
N LEU A 365 15.11 4.98 3.22
CA LEU A 365 15.35 4.10 4.36
C LEU A 365 15.69 2.70 3.82
N ASN A 366 16.93 2.26 4.02
CA ASN A 366 17.46 1.00 3.46
C ASN A 366 17.18 0.87 1.96
N GLY A 367 17.41 1.95 1.20
CA GLY A 367 17.20 2.01 -0.24
C GLY A 367 15.75 2.18 -0.70
N LYS A 368 14.77 2.27 0.22
CA LYS A 368 13.36 2.48 -0.10
C LYS A 368 12.96 3.93 0.10
N ALA A 369 12.29 4.57 -0.86
CA ALA A 369 11.68 5.87 -0.62
C ALA A 369 10.48 5.72 0.33
N VAL A 370 10.52 6.40 1.47
CA VAL A 370 9.48 6.34 2.51
C VAL A 370 9.12 7.74 2.97
N VAL A 371 7.89 7.93 3.43
CA VAL A 371 7.47 9.17 4.11
C VAL A 371 7.87 9.11 5.59
N SER A 372 8.94 9.80 5.97
CA SER A 372 9.52 9.70 7.33
C SER A 372 8.58 10.10 8.48
N CYS A 373 7.53 10.88 8.20
CA CYS A 373 6.50 11.23 9.18
C CYS A 373 5.64 10.03 9.64
N LEU A 374 5.59 8.94 8.87
CA LEU A 374 4.82 7.73 9.21
C LEU A 374 5.71 6.55 9.63
N VAL A 375 6.98 6.84 9.93
CA VAL A 375 7.95 5.84 10.37
C VAL A 375 8.34 6.18 11.81
N PRO A 376 8.08 5.33 12.82
CA PRO A 376 8.71 5.44 14.13
C PRO A 376 10.23 5.47 13.99
N ALA A 377 10.92 6.35 14.71
CA ALA A 377 12.38 6.46 14.62
C ALA A 377 13.08 5.13 14.92
N TRP A 378 12.52 4.30 15.81
CA TRP A 378 13.03 2.97 16.10
C TRP A 378 13.02 2.00 14.93
N GLN A 379 12.13 2.17 13.94
CA GLN A 379 12.20 1.38 12.70
C GLN A 379 13.43 1.71 11.84
N ALA A 380 14.16 2.77 12.18
CA ALA A 380 15.46 3.09 11.60
C ALA A 380 16.65 2.59 12.44
N HIS A 381 16.42 1.83 13.52
CA HIS A 381 17.52 1.23 14.28
C HIS A 381 18.36 0.32 13.37
N ARG A 382 19.68 0.58 13.32
CA ARG A 382 20.69 0.00 12.42
C ARG A 382 20.40 0.15 10.93
N ALA A 383 19.45 1.00 10.57
CA ALA A 383 19.15 1.30 9.19
C ALA A 383 20.12 2.36 8.64
N THR A 384 20.20 2.39 7.31
CA THR A 384 20.79 3.51 6.57
C THR A 384 19.68 4.43 6.08
N VAL A 385 19.80 5.72 6.41
CA VAL A 385 18.91 6.78 5.99
C VAL A 385 19.66 7.77 5.10
N THR A 386 19.13 8.05 3.92
CA THR A 386 19.59 9.15 3.07
C THR A 386 18.52 10.22 3.04
N THR A 387 18.88 11.44 3.41
CA THR A 387 18.02 12.63 3.30
C THR A 387 18.38 13.42 2.03
N VAL A 388 17.65 14.52 1.76
CA VAL A 388 17.95 15.38 0.59
C VAL A 388 19.37 15.95 0.64
N GLU A 389 19.89 16.24 1.83
CA GLU A 389 21.26 16.69 2.06
C GLU A 389 22.28 15.61 1.65
N GLY A 390 21.93 14.33 1.85
CA GLY A 390 22.77 13.19 1.50
C GLY A 390 22.81 12.83 0.01
N LEU A 391 22.03 13.50 -0.84
CA LEU A 391 22.15 13.34 -2.29
C LEU A 391 23.44 13.96 -2.83
N ALA A 392 23.92 15.04 -2.20
CA ALA A 392 25.15 15.72 -2.60
C ALA A 392 26.38 15.03 -2.01
N GLN A 393 27.51 15.11 -2.72
CA GLN A 393 28.82 14.66 -2.24
C GLN A 393 29.69 15.88 -1.94
N GLY A 394 29.67 16.32 -0.69
CA GLY A 394 30.36 17.54 -0.27
C GLY A 394 29.80 18.78 -0.99
N LYS A 395 30.60 19.40 -1.87
CA LYS A 395 30.17 20.55 -2.68
C LYS A 395 29.60 20.17 -4.06
N THR A 396 29.70 18.89 -4.42
CA THR A 396 29.21 18.40 -5.71
C THR A 396 27.75 18.00 -5.58
N MET A 397 26.87 18.72 -6.27
CA MET A 397 25.44 18.41 -6.31
C MET A 397 25.19 17.11 -7.07
N HIS A 398 24.15 16.38 -6.65
CA HIS A 398 23.62 15.28 -7.43
C HIS A 398 23.17 15.77 -8.82
N PRO A 399 23.34 15.00 -9.91
CA PRO A 399 22.90 15.42 -11.25
C PRO A 399 21.45 15.90 -11.29
N LEU A 400 20.56 15.22 -10.57
CA LEU A 400 19.17 15.65 -10.42
C LEU A 400 18.99 17.01 -9.72
N GLN A 401 19.79 17.32 -8.70
CA GLN A 401 19.75 18.62 -8.02
C GLN A 401 20.16 19.74 -8.99
N GLN A 402 21.21 19.50 -9.78
CA GLN A 402 21.67 20.43 -10.81
C GLN A 402 20.59 20.64 -11.89
N ALA A 403 20.00 19.55 -12.40
CA ALA A 403 18.92 19.62 -13.40
C ALA A 403 17.69 20.40 -12.90
N PHE A 404 17.34 20.30 -11.61
CA PHE A 404 16.25 21.07 -11.03
C PHE A 404 16.50 22.58 -11.08
N ILE A 405 17.76 23.02 -10.93
CA ILE A 405 18.15 24.43 -11.06
C ILE A 405 18.09 24.85 -12.52
N GLU A 406 18.72 24.08 -13.42
CA GLU A 406 18.83 24.40 -14.85
C GLU A 406 17.46 24.46 -15.55
N CYS A 407 16.55 23.56 -15.19
CA CYS A 407 15.20 23.53 -15.74
C CYS A 407 14.21 24.48 -15.05
N GLY A 408 14.64 25.21 -14.00
CA GLY A 408 13.75 26.08 -13.23
C GLY A 408 12.66 25.31 -12.47
N ALA A 409 12.95 24.08 -12.04
CA ALA A 409 12.01 23.21 -11.32
C ALA A 409 11.78 23.65 -9.86
N VAL A 410 12.54 24.63 -9.36
CA VAL A 410 12.40 25.19 -8.02
C VAL A 410 11.53 26.45 -8.07
N GLN A 411 10.35 26.37 -7.43
CA GLN A 411 9.42 27.49 -7.26
C GLN A 411 9.47 27.99 -5.80
N CYS A 412 8.43 27.78 -4.98
CA CYS A 412 8.51 28.07 -3.53
C CYS A 412 9.47 27.14 -2.75
N GLY A 413 9.90 26.03 -3.37
CA GLY A 413 10.91 25.12 -2.81
C GLY A 413 10.44 24.14 -1.75
N PHE A 414 9.23 24.27 -1.20
CA PHE A 414 8.81 23.45 -0.05
C PHE A 414 8.70 21.95 -0.36
N CYS A 415 8.15 21.58 -1.54
CA CYS A 415 8.05 20.19 -1.96
C CYS A 415 9.34 19.65 -2.59
N THR A 416 10.30 20.52 -2.94
CA THR A 416 11.50 20.18 -3.70
C THR A 416 12.31 19.05 -3.06
N PRO A 417 12.54 19.02 -1.73
CA PRO A 417 13.21 17.90 -1.07
C PRO A 417 12.55 16.56 -1.37
N GLY A 418 11.24 16.45 -1.17
CA GLY A 418 10.50 15.23 -1.47
C GLY A 418 10.58 14.84 -2.95
N MET A 419 10.48 15.82 -3.86
CA MET A 419 10.56 15.62 -5.31
C MET A 419 11.92 15.08 -5.74
N LEU A 420 13.01 15.63 -5.19
CA LEU A 420 14.36 15.15 -5.44
C LEU A 420 14.56 13.72 -4.91
N MET A 421 14.05 13.42 -3.72
CA MET A 421 14.18 12.08 -3.15
C MET A 421 13.37 11.03 -3.93
N ALA A 422 12.16 11.35 -4.35
CA ALA A 422 11.35 10.44 -5.18
C ALA A 422 11.92 10.28 -6.60
N GLY A 423 12.30 11.38 -7.25
CA GLY A 423 12.89 11.37 -8.59
C GLY A 423 14.26 10.70 -8.62
N GLY A 424 15.10 10.93 -7.61
CA GLY A 424 16.41 10.27 -7.51
C GLY A 424 16.26 8.76 -7.35
N LYS A 425 15.30 8.31 -6.53
CA LYS A 425 15.03 6.87 -6.38
C LYS A 425 14.46 6.24 -7.65
N LEU A 426 13.62 6.96 -8.38
CA LEU A 426 13.14 6.52 -9.70
C LEU A 426 14.31 6.33 -10.67
N LEU A 427 15.27 7.26 -10.71
CA LEU A 427 16.43 7.18 -11.59
C LEU A 427 17.39 6.04 -11.22
N GLU A 428 17.48 5.68 -9.93
CA GLU A 428 18.21 4.48 -9.51
C GLU A 428 17.48 3.18 -9.91
N GLU A 429 16.14 3.18 -9.86
CA GLU A 429 15.32 2.04 -10.23
C GLU A 429 15.24 1.85 -11.75
N LYS A 430 15.14 2.94 -12.51
CA LYS A 430 14.88 2.96 -13.95
C LYS A 430 15.81 3.98 -14.62
N ARG A 431 16.70 3.49 -15.49
CA ARG A 431 17.67 4.34 -16.20
C ARG A 431 17.02 5.33 -17.17
N ASN A 432 15.95 4.92 -17.86
CA ASN A 432 15.26 5.74 -18.85
C ASN A 432 13.75 5.73 -18.61
N PRO A 433 13.25 6.39 -17.54
CA PRO A 433 11.84 6.38 -17.20
C PRO A 433 11.04 7.23 -18.20
N ASP A 434 9.85 6.75 -18.56
CA ASP A 434 8.92 7.55 -19.36
C ASP A 434 8.15 8.57 -18.49
N VAL A 435 7.37 9.45 -19.15
CA VAL A 435 6.61 10.50 -18.47
C VAL A 435 5.56 9.94 -17.50
N GLU A 436 4.91 8.81 -17.82
CA GLU A 436 3.91 8.21 -16.94
C GLU A 436 4.57 7.59 -15.70
N GLN A 437 5.74 6.96 -15.85
CA GLN A 437 6.55 6.46 -14.74
C GLN A 437 7.02 7.60 -13.82
N ILE A 438 7.44 8.73 -14.39
CA ILE A 438 7.79 9.92 -13.60
C ILE A 438 6.56 10.46 -12.87
N ARG A 439 5.40 10.54 -13.53
CA ARG A 439 4.14 10.96 -12.89
C ARG A 439 3.74 10.02 -11.76
N GLU A 440 3.90 8.71 -11.94
CA GLU A 440 3.62 7.70 -10.91
C GLU A 440 4.57 7.85 -9.71
N ALA A 441 5.88 7.99 -9.95
CA ALA A 441 6.89 8.22 -8.91
C ALA A 441 6.59 9.46 -8.04
N LEU A 442 6.21 10.56 -8.69
CA LEU A 442 5.94 11.84 -8.03
C LEU A 442 4.51 11.95 -7.49
N SER A 443 3.66 10.95 -7.71
CA SER A 443 2.24 10.97 -7.31
C SER A 443 2.03 11.11 -5.80
N GLY A 444 3.04 10.75 -5.00
CA GLY A 444 3.09 10.95 -3.55
C GLY A 444 3.48 12.36 -3.10
N ASN A 445 3.86 13.23 -4.02
CA ASN A 445 4.45 14.53 -3.71
C ASN A 445 3.56 15.66 -4.21
N VAL A 446 3.05 16.49 -3.30
CA VAL A 446 2.12 17.56 -3.64
C VAL A 446 2.85 18.90 -3.73
N CYS A 447 2.84 19.51 -4.91
CA CYS A 447 3.35 20.85 -5.17
C CYS A 447 2.22 21.89 -5.11
N ARG A 448 2.27 22.78 -4.12
CA ARG A 448 1.31 23.91 -3.99
C ARG A 448 1.38 24.89 -5.16
N CYS A 449 2.58 25.11 -5.72
CA CYS A 449 2.79 26.01 -6.87
C CYS A 449 2.40 25.39 -8.22
N THR A 450 1.99 24.12 -8.27
CA THR A 450 1.62 23.41 -9.50
C THR A 450 2.72 23.32 -10.57
N GLY A 451 4.00 23.51 -10.20
CA GLY A 451 5.16 23.55 -11.11
C GLY A 451 5.65 22.20 -11.66
N TYR A 452 4.78 21.19 -11.77
CA TYR A 452 5.18 19.80 -12.06
C TYR A 452 5.87 19.61 -13.41
N LEU A 453 5.53 20.40 -14.44
CA LEU A 453 6.11 20.25 -15.78
C LEU A 453 7.63 20.41 -15.75
N LYS A 454 8.14 21.44 -15.07
CA LYS A 454 9.59 21.66 -14.92
C LYS A 454 10.28 20.59 -14.09
N ILE A 455 9.59 20.02 -13.12
CA ILE A 455 10.09 18.89 -12.32
C ILE A 455 10.23 17.63 -13.19
N ILE A 456 9.23 17.33 -14.02
CA ILE A 456 9.27 16.20 -14.98
C ILE A 456 10.39 16.41 -16.00
N GLU A 457 10.51 17.62 -16.57
CA GLU A 457 11.58 17.99 -17.50
C GLU A 457 12.96 17.79 -16.86
N ALA A 458 13.16 18.18 -15.61
CA ALA A 458 14.44 17.99 -14.90
C ALA A 458 14.81 16.51 -14.71
N ILE A 459 13.83 15.65 -14.38
CA ILE A 459 14.07 14.20 -14.24
C ILE A 459 14.43 13.59 -15.60
N LEU A 460 13.68 13.91 -16.66
CA LEU A 460 13.99 13.46 -18.02
C LEU A 460 15.36 13.96 -18.49
N HIS A 461 15.71 15.21 -18.16
CA HIS A 461 17.01 15.79 -18.48
C HIS A 461 18.13 15.00 -17.81
N THR A 462 17.96 14.69 -16.51
CA THR A 462 18.92 13.90 -15.74
C THR A 462 19.08 12.49 -16.33
N ALA A 463 17.98 11.82 -16.69
CA ALA A 463 18.01 10.47 -17.28
C ALA A 463 18.80 10.39 -18.59
N ARG A 464 18.92 11.50 -19.35
CA ARG A 464 19.72 11.54 -20.59
C ARG A 464 21.22 11.71 -20.33
N GLN A 465 21.62 12.06 -19.11
CA GLN A 465 23.00 12.39 -18.76
C GLN A 465 23.72 11.28 -17.99
N ILE A 466 23.00 10.28 -17.47
CA ILE A 466 23.52 9.22 -16.59
C ILE A 466 23.53 7.83 -17.22
#